data_AF-A0A426U8M2-F1
#
_entry.id   AF-A0A426U8M2-F1
#
_cell.length_a   1.000
_cell.length_b   1.000
_cell.length_c   1.000
_cell.angle_alpha   90.00
_cell.angle_beta   90.00
_cell.angle_gamma   90.00
#
_symmetry.space_group_name_H-M   'P 1'
#
loop_
_entity.id
_entity.type
_entity.pdbx_description
1 polymer ?
#
loop_
_entity_poly.entity_id
_entity_poly.type
_entity_poly.pdbx_seq_one_letter_code
_entity_poly.pdbx_strand_id
1 'polypeptide(L)'
;MLAVYGKGGMGKSFFTTNLVSKLALLGNRVMQLGCDPKHDSCNALFGGVSLPTLGDVWRHFKEEGREEALQAQDVIFKTQIMERTTVYGCEIGGPEVGRGCGGRGITFGFDLLEKLGLSQWALDFVVMDFLGDVVCGGFATPLSRSLAEEVIILCGNDRQSLYAANNIASAAKYFASMGGRTRLVGLIVNRDDGSGVAARFAERVNLPVLANLPLDRKVRELADACQLALTEPAFDTIFARLAQQLITRTTPPVDMDAVRPLAYQEFLSIFGAVEPGHVPAGASADELLGGREVRPLPSLTLELRQQAVGAQPDPAMRRVMNRLLNELGLYVTEASHDPKKGMTLTIDGHTTICLGDEVDLESKLAILAALQKSGEPYCYVDLRRPASPFYR
;
A
#
# COMPACT_ATOMS: atom_id res chain seq x y z
N MET A 1 -14.04 4.58 7.81
CA MET A 1 -13.66 3.66 6.70
C MET A 1 -13.19 2.33 7.26
N LEU A 2 -13.53 1.22 6.59
CA LEU A 2 -13.24 -0.15 7.04
C LEU A 2 -12.35 -0.87 6.01
N ALA A 3 -11.28 -1.51 6.46
CA ALA A 3 -10.45 -2.39 5.62
C ALA A 3 -10.69 -3.86 5.96
N VAL A 4 -10.74 -4.71 4.92
CA VAL A 4 -10.80 -6.16 5.04
C VAL A 4 -9.50 -6.74 4.53
N TYR A 5 -8.75 -7.40 5.41
CA TYR A 5 -7.52 -8.10 5.09
C TYR A 5 -7.68 -9.61 5.23
N GLY A 6 -6.74 -10.36 4.65
CA GLY A 6 -6.69 -11.82 4.77
C GLY A 6 -5.89 -12.45 3.65
N LYS A 7 -5.52 -13.72 3.85
CA LYS A 7 -4.80 -14.52 2.85
C LYS A 7 -5.57 -14.57 1.52
N GLY A 8 -4.85 -14.63 0.41
CA GLY A 8 -5.38 -14.90 -0.93
C GLY A 8 -6.24 -16.17 -0.95
N GLY A 9 -7.38 -16.10 -1.64
CA GLY A 9 -8.32 -17.22 -1.74
C GLY A 9 -9.17 -17.50 -0.49
N MET A 10 -9.08 -16.70 0.57
CA MET A 10 -9.96 -16.81 1.75
C MET A 10 -11.38 -16.26 1.56
N GLY A 11 -11.67 -15.63 0.42
CA GLY A 11 -13.01 -15.09 0.13
C GLY A 11 -13.23 -13.68 0.67
N LYS A 12 -12.20 -12.82 0.66
CA LYS A 12 -12.32 -11.41 1.04
C LYS A 12 -13.36 -10.67 0.20
N SER A 13 -13.27 -10.74 -1.13
CA SER A 13 -14.23 -10.11 -2.04
C SER A 13 -15.66 -10.60 -1.81
N PHE A 14 -15.84 -11.91 -1.63
CA PHE A 14 -17.12 -12.50 -1.23
C PHE A 14 -17.66 -11.89 0.07
N PHE A 15 -16.84 -11.84 1.12
CA PHE A 15 -17.23 -11.26 2.40
C PHE A 15 -17.56 -9.77 2.27
N THR A 16 -16.68 -9.00 1.63
CA THR A 16 -16.81 -7.56 1.43
C THR A 16 -18.10 -7.23 0.67
N THR A 17 -18.37 -7.90 -0.44
CA THR A 17 -19.60 -7.69 -1.24
C THR A 17 -20.86 -7.97 -0.44
N ASN A 18 -20.91 -9.07 0.32
CA ASN A 18 -22.09 -9.39 1.13
C ASN A 18 -22.25 -8.43 2.32
N LEU A 19 -21.15 -8.01 2.95
CA LEU A 19 -21.18 -7.02 4.02
C LEU A 19 -21.65 -5.66 3.51
N VAL A 20 -21.07 -5.15 2.42
CA VAL A 20 -21.46 -3.89 1.77
C VAL A 20 -22.93 -3.92 1.37
N SER A 21 -23.37 -5.02 0.74
CA SER A 21 -24.75 -5.20 0.34
C SER A 21 -25.70 -5.15 1.54
N LYS A 22 -25.35 -5.83 2.64
CA LYS A 22 -26.18 -5.81 3.85
C LYS A 22 -26.20 -4.46 4.55
N LEU A 23 -25.07 -3.77 4.67
CA LEU A 23 -25.00 -2.41 5.21
C LEU A 23 -25.91 -1.45 4.42
N ALA A 24 -25.90 -1.57 3.09
CA ALA A 24 -26.75 -0.75 2.22
C ALA A 24 -28.24 -1.07 2.37
N LEU A 25 -28.61 -2.35 2.46
CA LEU A 25 -29.99 -2.79 2.73
C LEU A 25 -30.50 -2.31 4.09
N LEU A 26 -29.60 -2.05 5.04
CA LEU A 26 -29.91 -1.44 6.33
C LEU A 26 -29.90 0.11 6.30
N GLY A 27 -29.96 0.71 5.11
CA GLY A 27 -30.18 2.15 4.91
C GLY A 27 -28.92 3.00 4.83
N ASN A 28 -27.73 2.40 4.77
CA ASN A 28 -26.47 3.14 4.72
C ASN A 28 -26.04 3.41 3.26
N ARG A 29 -25.36 4.54 3.04
CA ARG A 29 -24.67 4.84 1.79
C ARG A 29 -23.29 4.22 1.80
N VAL A 30 -23.12 3.15 1.03
CA VAL A 30 -21.92 2.30 1.10
C VAL A 30 -21.20 2.25 -0.23
N MET A 31 -19.87 2.30 -0.17
CA MET A 31 -18.99 2.04 -1.31
C MET A 31 -18.07 0.85 -1.02
N GLN A 32 -17.97 -0.08 -1.97
CA GLN A 32 -16.93 -1.10 -2.01
C GLN A 32 -15.72 -0.57 -2.80
N LEU A 33 -14.51 -0.75 -2.26
CA LEU A 33 -13.27 -0.37 -2.91
C LEU A 33 -12.37 -1.59 -3.08
N GLY A 34 -12.13 -2.01 -4.31
CA GLY A 34 -11.20 -3.08 -4.63
C GLY A 34 -9.75 -2.60 -4.59
N CYS A 35 -8.98 -3.12 -3.63
CA CYS A 35 -7.57 -2.78 -3.39
C CYS A 35 -6.66 -4.01 -3.59
N ASP A 36 -7.02 -4.87 -4.53
CA ASP A 36 -6.28 -6.09 -4.89
C ASP A 36 -5.87 -6.01 -6.38
N PRO A 37 -4.59 -6.28 -6.73
CA PRO A 37 -4.16 -6.35 -8.13
C PRO A 37 -4.86 -7.42 -8.98
N LYS A 38 -5.72 -8.26 -8.38
CA LYS A 38 -6.60 -9.21 -9.09
C LYS A 38 -7.78 -8.53 -9.80
N HIS A 39 -8.21 -7.34 -9.37
CA HIS A 39 -9.23 -6.50 -10.03
C HIS A 39 -10.64 -7.13 -10.21
N ASP A 40 -11.09 -7.97 -9.29
CA ASP A 40 -12.40 -8.63 -9.37
C ASP A 40 -13.21 -8.53 -8.06
N SER A 41 -12.86 -7.57 -7.20
CA SER A 41 -13.50 -7.41 -5.90
C SER A 41 -14.99 -7.08 -6.06
N CYS A 42 -15.31 -6.17 -6.96
CA CYS A 42 -16.65 -5.64 -7.20
C CYS A 42 -17.49 -6.50 -8.17
N ASN A 43 -16.94 -7.54 -8.81
CA ASN A 43 -17.65 -8.27 -9.86
C ASN A 43 -19.00 -8.82 -9.38
N ALA A 44 -19.03 -9.44 -8.20
CA ALA A 44 -20.28 -9.95 -7.62
C ALA A 44 -21.26 -8.82 -7.25
N LEU A 45 -20.77 -7.66 -6.80
CA LEU A 45 -21.60 -6.50 -6.49
C LEU A 45 -22.30 -5.96 -7.76
N PHE A 46 -21.64 -6.05 -8.91
CA PHE A 46 -22.14 -5.61 -10.22
C PHE A 46 -22.68 -6.76 -11.08
N GLY A 47 -23.09 -7.87 -10.48
CA GLY A 47 -23.77 -8.97 -11.18
C GLY A 47 -22.91 -9.64 -12.25
N GLY A 48 -21.60 -9.73 -12.04
CA GLY A 48 -20.62 -10.34 -12.94
C GLY A 48 -19.94 -9.36 -13.90
N VAL A 49 -20.31 -8.08 -13.88
CA VAL A 49 -19.64 -7.06 -14.71
C VAL A 49 -18.30 -6.69 -14.10
N SER A 50 -17.23 -6.88 -14.88
CA SER A 50 -15.89 -6.40 -14.54
C SER A 50 -15.83 -4.89 -14.72
N LEU A 51 -15.55 -4.16 -13.65
CA LEU A 51 -15.36 -2.71 -13.72
C LEU A 51 -13.99 -2.38 -14.33
N PRO A 52 -13.85 -1.24 -15.04
CA PRO A 52 -12.54 -0.73 -15.39
C PRO A 52 -11.82 -0.28 -14.11
N THR A 53 -10.50 -0.42 -14.12
CA THR A 53 -9.67 -0.04 -12.98
C THR A 53 -9.41 1.46 -13.02
N LEU A 54 -9.25 2.09 -11.86
CA LEU A 54 -8.91 3.51 -11.73
C LEU A 54 -7.63 3.83 -12.50
N GLY A 55 -6.63 2.94 -12.45
CA GLY A 55 -5.40 3.08 -13.20
C GLY A 55 -5.61 3.11 -14.72
N ASP A 56 -6.49 2.25 -15.23
CA ASP A 56 -6.81 2.19 -16.67
C ASP A 56 -7.58 3.42 -17.13
N VAL A 57 -8.60 3.84 -16.37
CA VAL A 57 -9.37 5.06 -16.67
C VAL A 57 -8.44 6.28 -16.65
N TRP A 58 -7.60 6.42 -15.63
CA TRP A 58 -6.65 7.54 -15.58
C TRP A 58 -5.67 7.53 -16.76
N ARG A 59 -5.15 6.35 -17.13
CA ARG A 59 -4.24 6.23 -18.27
C ARG A 59 -4.91 6.66 -19.58
N HIS A 60 -6.17 6.27 -19.78
CA HIS A 60 -6.95 6.69 -20.94
C HIS A 60 -7.10 8.22 -21.01
N PHE A 61 -7.49 8.87 -19.91
CA PHE A 61 -7.59 10.33 -19.85
C PHE A 61 -6.25 11.02 -20.08
N LYS A 62 -5.15 10.43 -19.59
CA LYS A 62 -3.80 10.94 -19.79
C LYS A 62 -3.36 10.86 -21.25
N GLU A 63 -3.64 9.74 -21.93
CA GLU A 63 -3.32 9.56 -23.36
C GLU A 63 -4.09 10.56 -24.25
N GLU A 64 -5.28 10.97 -23.84
CA GLU A 64 -6.06 12.04 -24.48
C GLU A 64 -5.62 13.46 -24.09
N GLY A 65 -4.68 13.62 -23.14
CA GLY A 65 -4.26 14.93 -22.62
C GLY A 65 -5.34 15.63 -21.79
N ARG A 66 -6.26 14.87 -21.18
CA ARG A 66 -7.43 15.36 -20.44
C ARG A 66 -7.42 14.95 -18.97
N GLU A 67 -6.26 14.70 -18.39
CA GLU A 67 -6.11 14.24 -16.99
C GLU A 67 -6.82 15.15 -15.96
N GLU A 68 -6.83 16.46 -16.17
CA GLU A 68 -7.52 17.45 -15.33
C GLU A 68 -9.06 17.40 -15.46
N ALA A 69 -9.59 16.74 -16.49
CA ALA A 69 -11.02 16.59 -16.70
C ALA A 69 -11.59 15.33 -16.03
N LEU A 70 -10.75 14.48 -15.44
CA LEU A 70 -11.18 13.26 -14.75
C LEU A 70 -12.03 13.62 -13.53
N GLN A 71 -13.20 12.99 -13.41
CA GLN A 71 -14.14 13.20 -12.31
C GLN A 71 -14.47 11.90 -11.58
N ALA A 72 -15.08 12.02 -10.40
CA ALA A 72 -15.47 10.87 -9.59
C ALA A 72 -16.39 9.90 -10.37
N GLN A 73 -17.29 10.41 -11.21
CA GLN A 73 -18.21 9.60 -12.00
C GLN A 73 -17.53 8.68 -13.02
N ASP A 74 -16.28 8.94 -13.39
CA ASP A 74 -15.53 8.16 -14.37
C ASP A 74 -14.93 6.90 -13.75
N VAL A 75 -14.76 6.88 -12.42
CA VAL A 75 -14.10 5.79 -11.66
C VAL A 75 -14.98 5.18 -10.57
N ILE A 76 -16.05 5.88 -10.15
CA ILE A 76 -17.02 5.40 -9.17
C ILE A 76 -18.30 4.98 -9.88
N PHE A 77 -18.55 3.68 -9.90
CA PHE A 77 -19.71 3.08 -10.53
C PHE A 77 -20.82 2.84 -9.51
N LYS A 78 -22.07 2.85 -9.96
CA LYS A 78 -23.25 2.56 -9.13
C LYS A 78 -24.03 1.40 -9.72
N THR A 79 -24.63 0.62 -8.84
CA THR A 79 -25.56 -0.45 -9.22
C THR A 79 -26.71 -0.53 -8.22
N GLN A 80 -27.76 -1.24 -8.59
CA GLN A 80 -28.90 -1.52 -7.73
C GLN A 80 -28.90 -3.00 -7.37
N ILE A 81 -28.98 -3.28 -6.06
CA ILE A 81 -29.08 -4.62 -5.51
C ILE A 81 -30.46 -4.83 -4.89
N MET A 82 -30.95 -6.08 -4.95
CA MET A 82 -32.20 -6.54 -4.31
C MET A 82 -33.36 -5.55 -4.44
N GLU A 83 -33.82 -4.93 -3.35
CA GLU A 83 -34.93 -3.99 -3.26
C GLU A 83 -34.64 -2.63 -3.94
N ARG A 84 -33.92 -2.63 -5.06
CA ARG A 84 -33.42 -1.46 -5.80
C ARG A 84 -32.56 -0.53 -4.94
N THR A 85 -31.89 -1.10 -3.94
CA THR A 85 -30.98 -0.38 -3.05
C THR A 85 -29.71 -0.03 -3.82
N THR A 86 -29.30 1.24 -3.77
CA THR A 86 -28.13 1.72 -4.51
C THR A 86 -26.85 1.46 -3.71
N VAL A 87 -25.85 0.90 -4.38
CA VAL A 87 -24.49 0.69 -3.85
C VAL A 87 -23.46 1.19 -4.85
N TYR A 88 -22.33 1.64 -4.34
CA TYR A 88 -21.23 2.19 -5.13
C TYR A 88 -20.04 1.22 -5.14
N GLY A 89 -19.27 1.23 -6.21
CA GLY A 89 -18.05 0.44 -6.31
C GLY A 89 -16.98 1.10 -7.16
N CYS A 90 -15.73 0.78 -6.84
CA CYS A 90 -14.55 1.22 -7.56
C CYS A 90 -13.46 0.14 -7.45
N GLU A 91 -12.76 -0.12 -8.54
CA GLU A 91 -11.55 -0.95 -8.55
C GLU A 91 -10.35 -0.03 -8.67
N ILE A 92 -9.53 0.08 -7.61
CA ILE A 92 -8.24 0.81 -7.73
C ILE A 92 -7.32 0.03 -8.67
N GLY A 93 -7.21 -1.25 -8.34
CA GLY A 93 -6.39 -2.19 -9.05
C GLY A 93 -4.89 -2.14 -8.77
N GLY A 94 -4.17 -3.00 -9.48
CA GLY A 94 -2.71 -3.04 -9.55
C GLY A 94 -2.16 -2.76 -10.95
N PRO A 95 -0.83 -2.67 -11.08
CA PRO A 95 -0.18 -2.52 -12.38
C PRO A 95 -0.45 -3.72 -13.30
N GLU A 96 -0.12 -3.58 -14.58
CA GLU A 96 -0.16 -4.69 -15.54
C GLU A 96 0.50 -5.96 -15.01
N VAL A 97 -0.09 -7.12 -15.31
CA VAL A 97 0.44 -8.42 -14.88
C VAL A 97 1.91 -8.54 -15.30
N GLY A 98 2.77 -8.81 -14.31
CA GLY A 98 4.22 -8.95 -14.53
C GLY A 98 5.00 -7.63 -14.63
N ARG A 99 4.37 -6.47 -14.41
CA ARG A 99 5.02 -5.16 -14.45
C ARG A 99 4.66 -4.31 -13.24
N GLY A 100 5.52 -3.33 -12.93
CA GLY A 100 5.25 -2.32 -11.89
C GLY A 100 5.31 -2.86 -10.46
N CYS A 101 4.72 -2.11 -9.53
CA CYS A 101 4.62 -2.47 -8.12
C CYS A 101 3.17 -2.30 -7.67
N GLY A 102 2.53 -3.41 -7.22
CA GLY A 102 1.15 -3.41 -6.73
C GLY A 102 0.89 -2.32 -5.69
N GLY A 103 1.79 -2.20 -4.72
CA GLY A 103 1.68 -1.18 -3.68
C GLY A 103 1.72 0.26 -4.21
N ARG A 104 2.51 0.56 -5.26
CA ARG A 104 2.52 1.91 -5.85
C ARG A 104 1.21 2.23 -6.56
N GLY A 105 0.59 1.25 -7.23
CA GLY A 105 -0.72 1.41 -7.86
C GLY A 105 -1.79 1.76 -6.84
N ILE A 106 -1.80 1.04 -5.72
CA ILE A 106 -2.71 1.30 -4.60
C ILE A 106 -2.52 2.72 -4.04
N THR A 107 -1.29 3.11 -3.70
CA THR A 107 -1.02 4.47 -3.19
C THR A 107 -1.47 5.55 -4.17
N PHE A 108 -1.14 5.40 -5.46
CA PHE A 108 -1.59 6.32 -6.50
C PHE A 108 -3.13 6.41 -6.58
N GLY A 109 -3.82 5.28 -6.49
CA GLY A 109 -5.28 5.24 -6.52
C GLY A 109 -5.91 5.99 -5.36
N PHE A 110 -5.40 5.83 -4.14
CA PHE A 110 -5.85 6.62 -2.99
C PHE A 110 -5.59 8.11 -3.16
N ASP A 111 -4.38 8.49 -3.59
CA ASP A 111 -4.04 9.89 -3.82
C ASP A 111 -4.98 10.51 -4.89
N LEU A 112 -5.40 9.73 -5.90
CA LEU A 112 -6.37 10.18 -6.90
C LEU A 112 -7.79 10.30 -6.33
N LEU A 113 -8.26 9.32 -5.56
CA LEU A 113 -9.57 9.36 -4.92
C LEU A 113 -9.69 10.54 -3.94
N GLU A 114 -8.63 10.84 -3.19
CA GLU A 114 -8.55 12.02 -2.33
C GLU A 114 -8.69 13.32 -3.14
N LYS A 115 -7.98 13.43 -4.28
CA LYS A 115 -8.12 14.57 -5.20
C LYS A 115 -9.53 14.71 -5.77
N LEU A 116 -10.21 13.59 -6.04
CA LEU A 116 -11.60 13.55 -6.48
C LEU A 116 -12.62 13.81 -5.35
N GLY A 117 -12.15 14.05 -4.13
CA GLY A 117 -12.98 14.47 -3.01
C GLY A 117 -13.56 13.32 -2.18
N LEU A 118 -12.90 12.16 -2.10
CA LEU A 118 -13.33 11.00 -1.29
C LEU A 118 -13.81 11.40 0.13
N SER A 119 -13.12 12.34 0.78
CA SER A 119 -13.46 12.82 2.13
C SER A 119 -14.71 13.71 2.20
N GLN A 120 -15.18 14.22 1.07
CA GLN A 120 -16.36 15.09 0.96
C GLN A 120 -17.62 14.31 0.54
N TRP A 121 -17.46 13.05 0.13
CA TRP A 121 -18.59 12.22 -0.26
C TRP A 121 -19.39 11.82 0.98
N ALA A 122 -20.70 11.98 0.92
CA ALA A 122 -21.62 11.59 1.98
C ALA A 122 -21.85 10.07 1.96
N LEU A 123 -20.79 9.30 2.23
CA LEU A 123 -20.80 7.85 2.42
C LEU A 123 -20.73 7.55 3.92
N ASP A 124 -21.61 6.67 4.39
CA ASP A 124 -21.59 6.17 5.78
C ASP A 124 -20.49 5.13 5.94
N PHE A 125 -20.24 4.32 4.90
CA PHE A 125 -19.21 3.29 4.88
C PHE A 125 -18.45 3.26 3.56
N VAL A 126 -17.12 3.14 3.68
CA VAL A 126 -16.23 2.71 2.60
C VAL A 126 -15.57 1.43 3.08
N VAL A 127 -15.83 0.32 2.40
CA VAL A 127 -15.27 -1.00 2.74
C VAL A 127 -14.26 -1.39 1.68
N MET A 128 -13.01 -1.54 2.11
CA MET A 128 -11.87 -1.74 1.22
C MET A 128 -11.40 -3.19 1.28
N ASP A 129 -11.36 -3.87 0.15
CA ASP A 129 -10.88 -5.25 0.01
C ASP A 129 -9.39 -5.26 -0.32
N PHE A 130 -8.54 -5.55 0.68
CA PHE A 130 -7.08 -5.49 0.55
C PHE A 130 -6.44 -6.86 0.41
N LEU A 131 -5.43 -6.94 -0.46
CA LEU A 131 -4.51 -8.07 -0.49
C LEU A 131 -3.77 -8.18 0.86
N GLY A 132 -3.93 -9.31 1.55
CA GLY A 132 -3.36 -9.55 2.88
C GLY A 132 -2.32 -10.65 2.96
N ASP A 133 -1.88 -11.21 1.83
CA ASP A 133 -0.76 -12.18 1.81
C ASP A 133 0.57 -11.51 2.20
N VAL A 134 0.71 -10.25 1.82
CA VAL A 134 1.84 -9.40 2.15
C VAL A 134 1.32 -8.10 2.76
N VAL A 135 1.95 -7.66 3.86
CA VAL A 135 1.62 -6.39 4.53
C VAL A 135 2.85 -5.51 4.51
N CYS A 136 3.31 -5.17 3.30
CA CYS A 136 4.50 -4.36 3.08
C CYS A 136 4.23 -3.24 2.07
N GLY A 137 5.03 -2.17 2.15
CA GLY A 137 4.95 -1.03 1.23
C GLY A 137 3.52 -0.50 1.08
N GLY A 138 3.03 -0.44 -0.16
CA GLY A 138 1.70 0.09 -0.46
C GLY A 138 0.52 -0.77 -0.01
N PHE A 139 0.72 -2.07 0.25
CA PHE A 139 -0.34 -2.92 0.83
C PHE A 139 -0.54 -2.68 2.32
N ALA A 140 0.43 -2.03 2.97
CA ALA A 140 0.31 -1.52 4.34
C ALA A 140 -0.24 -0.09 4.39
N THR A 141 -0.46 0.59 3.25
CA THR A 141 -0.92 2.00 3.19
C THR A 141 -2.14 2.30 4.07
N PRO A 142 -3.20 1.45 4.12
CA PRO A 142 -4.32 1.67 5.02
C PRO A 142 -3.94 1.79 6.50
N LEU A 143 -2.96 0.98 6.91
CA LEU A 143 -2.45 0.94 8.28
C LEU A 143 -1.46 2.09 8.52
N SER A 144 -0.52 2.29 7.59
CA SER A 144 0.61 3.21 7.76
C SER A 144 0.23 4.68 7.58
N ARG A 145 -0.72 4.98 6.68
CA ARG A 145 -1.29 6.33 6.50
C ARG A 145 -2.56 6.57 7.30
N SER A 146 -3.02 5.59 8.09
CA SER A 146 -4.29 5.66 8.83
C SER A 146 -5.50 6.00 7.95
N LEU A 147 -5.53 5.52 6.70
CA LEU A 147 -6.68 5.70 5.80
C LEU A 147 -7.88 4.85 6.24
N ALA A 148 -7.60 3.67 6.80
CA ALA A 148 -8.60 2.86 7.47
C ALA A 148 -8.65 3.22 8.95
N GLU A 149 -9.84 3.47 9.48
CA GLU A 149 -10.05 3.63 10.92
C GLU A 149 -10.10 2.24 11.58
N GLU A 150 -10.74 1.31 10.90
CA GLU A 150 -11.07 -0.02 11.40
C GLU A 150 -10.61 -1.10 10.41
N VAL A 151 -10.15 -2.23 10.95
CA VAL A 151 -9.67 -3.38 10.17
C VAL A 151 -10.33 -4.66 10.65
N ILE A 152 -10.89 -5.41 9.72
CA ILE A 152 -11.35 -6.79 9.92
C ILE A 152 -10.35 -7.73 9.22
N ILE A 153 -10.00 -8.82 9.91
CA ILE A 153 -9.12 -9.84 9.34
C ILE A 153 -9.96 -11.10 9.04
N LEU A 154 -9.95 -11.53 7.78
CA LEU A 154 -10.57 -12.76 7.32
C LEU A 154 -9.56 -13.92 7.40
N CYS A 155 -9.94 -15.00 8.05
CA CYS A 155 -9.14 -16.22 8.15
C CYS A 155 -9.99 -17.48 8.04
N GLY A 156 -9.35 -18.63 7.85
CA GLY A 156 -9.95 -19.95 8.08
C GLY A 156 -9.34 -20.60 9.31
N ASN A 157 -9.55 -21.90 9.46
CA ASN A 157 -8.91 -22.70 10.52
C ASN A 157 -7.54 -23.26 10.12
N ASP A 158 -7.08 -23.02 8.88
CA ASP A 158 -5.80 -23.53 8.39
C ASP A 158 -4.60 -22.69 8.84
N ARG A 159 -3.43 -23.33 8.90
CA ARG A 159 -2.18 -22.71 9.34
C ARG A 159 -1.77 -21.49 8.53
N GLN A 160 -1.97 -21.50 7.22
CA GLN A 160 -1.48 -20.43 6.37
C GLN A 160 -2.36 -19.18 6.49
N SER A 161 -3.68 -19.33 6.59
CA SER A 161 -4.58 -18.19 6.79
C SER A 161 -4.38 -17.53 8.16
N LEU A 162 -4.21 -18.33 9.22
CA LEU A 162 -3.92 -17.80 10.56
C LEU A 162 -2.52 -17.19 10.65
N TYR A 163 -1.54 -17.70 9.88
CA TYR A 163 -0.22 -17.07 9.79
C TYR A 163 -0.30 -15.68 9.15
N ALA A 164 -1.06 -15.54 8.06
CA ALA A 164 -1.33 -14.23 7.46
C ALA A 164 -2.06 -13.30 8.45
N ALA A 165 -3.07 -13.80 9.16
CA ALA A 165 -3.78 -13.04 10.19
C ALA A 165 -2.83 -12.54 11.30
N ASN A 166 -1.90 -13.37 11.76
CA ASN A 166 -0.89 -13.00 12.75
C ASN A 166 0.07 -11.91 12.25
N ASN A 167 0.44 -11.96 10.97
CA ASN A 167 1.28 -10.93 10.35
C ASN A 167 0.53 -9.60 10.17
N ILE A 168 -0.75 -9.65 9.79
CA ILE A 168 -1.60 -8.46 9.71
C ILE A 168 -1.76 -7.84 11.10
N ALA A 169 -2.01 -8.65 12.14
CA ALA A 169 -2.09 -8.17 13.52
C ALA A 169 -0.77 -7.56 14.00
N SER A 170 0.37 -8.18 13.64
CA SER A 170 1.71 -7.64 13.91
C SER A 170 1.92 -6.28 13.26
N ALA A 171 1.55 -6.14 11.98
CA ALA A 171 1.68 -4.89 11.25
C ALA A 171 0.78 -3.80 11.84
N ALA A 172 -0.48 -4.12 12.15
CA ALA A 172 -1.40 -3.17 12.77
C ALA A 172 -0.87 -2.69 14.13
N LYS A 173 -0.35 -3.60 14.97
CA LYS A 173 0.26 -3.24 16.26
C LYS A 173 1.49 -2.35 16.09
N TYR A 174 2.35 -2.68 15.13
CA TYR A 174 3.53 -1.87 14.81
C TYR A 174 3.15 -0.43 14.43
N PHE A 175 2.22 -0.25 13.49
CA PHE A 175 1.80 1.11 13.08
C PHE A 175 1.06 1.86 14.19
N ALA A 176 0.28 1.17 15.02
CA ALA A 176 -0.32 1.78 16.21
C ALA A 176 0.74 2.30 17.18
N SER A 177 1.82 1.54 17.42
CA SER A 177 2.93 1.98 18.29
C SER A 177 3.69 3.20 17.74
N MET A 178 3.62 3.44 16.43
CA MET A 178 4.18 4.61 15.75
C MET A 178 3.21 5.81 15.73
N GLY A 179 2.08 5.75 16.45
CA GLY A 179 1.08 6.82 16.50
C GLY A 179 -0.07 6.69 15.48
N GLY A 180 -0.15 5.57 14.74
CA GLY A 180 -1.24 5.29 13.82
C GLY A 180 -2.60 5.18 14.52
N ARG A 181 -3.67 5.61 13.83
CA ARG A 181 -5.04 5.62 14.39
C ARG A 181 -5.85 4.38 14.04
N THR A 182 -5.39 3.58 13.08
CA THR A 182 -6.06 2.35 12.68
C THR A 182 -6.15 1.36 13.84
N ARG A 183 -7.31 0.72 13.99
CA ARG A 183 -7.58 -0.30 15.02
C ARG A 183 -8.11 -1.58 14.41
N LEU A 184 -7.81 -2.72 15.02
CA LEU A 184 -8.41 -4.00 14.66
C LEU A 184 -9.79 -4.10 15.30
N VAL A 185 -10.80 -4.54 14.54
CA VAL A 185 -12.14 -4.84 15.08
C VAL A 185 -12.20 -6.28 15.55
N GLY A 186 -11.67 -7.20 14.75
CA GLY A 186 -11.66 -8.62 15.07
C GLY A 186 -11.47 -9.52 13.86
N LEU A 187 -11.72 -10.82 14.09
CA LEU A 187 -11.59 -11.87 13.09
C LEU A 187 -12.95 -12.27 12.53
N ILE A 188 -12.99 -12.60 11.25
CA ILE A 188 -14.07 -13.33 10.61
C ILE A 188 -13.53 -14.68 10.19
N VAL A 189 -14.14 -15.76 10.69
CA VAL A 189 -13.77 -17.12 10.31
C VAL A 189 -14.62 -17.51 9.10
N ASN A 190 -14.00 -17.57 7.92
CA ASN A 190 -14.66 -18.02 6.70
C ASN A 190 -14.38 -19.49 6.43
N ARG A 191 -15.33 -20.16 5.77
CA ARG A 191 -15.30 -21.60 5.51
C ARG A 191 -15.04 -22.38 6.81
N ASP A 192 -15.74 -21.98 7.87
CA ASP A 192 -15.58 -22.60 9.17
C ASP A 192 -15.94 -24.10 9.08
N ASP A 193 -14.98 -24.92 9.45
CA ASP A 193 -15.06 -26.38 9.48
C ASP A 193 -15.41 -26.92 10.88
N GLY A 194 -15.63 -26.04 11.86
CA GLY A 194 -16.00 -26.39 13.22
C GLY A 194 -14.83 -26.86 14.10
N SER A 195 -13.59 -26.81 13.61
CA SER A 195 -12.40 -27.24 14.38
C SER A 195 -12.03 -26.31 15.55
N GLY A 196 -12.56 -25.07 15.54
CA GLY A 196 -12.32 -24.06 16.57
C GLY A 196 -10.87 -23.57 16.65
N VAL A 197 -10.02 -23.87 15.66
CA VAL A 197 -8.60 -23.47 15.65
C VAL A 197 -8.48 -21.95 15.61
N ALA A 198 -9.27 -21.29 14.76
CA ALA A 198 -9.29 -19.83 14.66
C ALA A 198 -9.75 -19.17 15.96
N ALA A 199 -10.68 -19.77 16.70
CA ALA A 199 -11.12 -19.27 18.01
C ALA A 199 -9.98 -19.32 19.05
N ARG A 200 -9.25 -20.45 19.14
CA ARG A 200 -8.08 -20.55 20.02
C ARG A 200 -6.97 -19.56 19.65
N PHE A 201 -6.77 -19.35 18.35
CA PHE A 201 -5.86 -18.31 17.86
C PHE A 201 -6.32 -16.93 18.33
N ALA A 202 -7.60 -16.59 18.11
CA ALA A 202 -8.21 -15.32 18.47
C ALA A 202 -8.03 -14.98 19.97
N GLU A 203 -8.29 -15.95 20.85
CA GLU A 203 -8.06 -15.83 22.29
C GLU A 203 -6.59 -15.53 22.62
N ARG A 204 -5.65 -16.22 21.99
CA ARG A 204 -4.21 -16.06 22.24
C ARG A 204 -3.67 -14.72 21.76
N VAL A 205 -4.24 -14.16 20.69
CA VAL A 205 -3.86 -12.84 20.15
C VAL A 205 -4.67 -11.68 20.73
N ASN A 206 -5.63 -11.95 21.62
CA ASN A 206 -6.59 -11.00 22.17
C ASN A 206 -7.41 -10.27 21.07
N LEU A 207 -7.94 -11.02 20.12
CA LEU A 207 -8.88 -10.51 19.11
C LEU A 207 -10.23 -11.22 19.24
N PRO A 208 -11.37 -10.51 19.15
CA PRO A 208 -12.67 -11.16 19.14
C PRO A 208 -12.94 -11.82 17.79
N VAL A 209 -13.68 -12.93 17.81
CA VAL A 209 -14.29 -13.49 16.60
C VAL A 209 -15.66 -12.83 16.41
N LEU A 210 -15.81 -12.07 15.32
CA LEU A 210 -17.01 -11.29 15.01
C LEU A 210 -18.12 -12.17 14.40
N ALA A 211 -17.73 -13.11 13.54
CA ALA A 211 -18.64 -14.06 12.93
C ALA A 211 -17.90 -15.29 12.39
N ASN A 212 -18.66 -16.38 12.30
CA ASN A 212 -18.26 -17.64 11.68
C ASN A 212 -19.18 -17.84 10.46
N LEU A 213 -18.59 -17.93 9.28
CA LEU A 213 -19.28 -18.25 8.04
C LEU A 213 -19.06 -19.73 7.75
N PRO A 214 -20.11 -20.56 7.77
CA PRO A 214 -19.96 -22.00 7.57
C PRO A 214 -19.49 -22.31 6.15
N LEU A 215 -18.80 -23.42 5.96
CA LEU A 215 -18.56 -23.95 4.63
C LEU A 215 -19.87 -24.48 4.04
N ASP A 216 -20.44 -23.74 3.07
CA ASP A 216 -21.70 -24.09 2.41
C ASP A 216 -21.52 -24.20 0.89
N ARG A 217 -21.95 -25.32 0.32
CA ARG A 217 -21.83 -25.60 -1.11
C ARG A 217 -22.71 -24.69 -1.97
N LYS A 218 -23.96 -24.45 -1.55
CA LYS A 218 -24.90 -23.62 -2.29
C LYS A 218 -24.42 -22.18 -2.32
N VAL A 219 -23.93 -21.66 -1.19
CA VAL A 219 -23.34 -20.32 -1.12
C VAL A 219 -22.09 -20.20 -1.99
N ARG A 220 -21.27 -21.25 -2.05
CA ARG A 220 -20.14 -21.29 -2.99
C ARG A 220 -20.60 -21.20 -4.45
N GLU A 221 -21.62 -21.98 -4.83
CA GLU A 221 -22.17 -21.95 -6.19
C GLU A 221 -22.77 -20.57 -6.54
N LEU A 222 -23.43 -19.90 -5.59
CA LEU A 222 -23.88 -18.51 -5.73
C LEU A 222 -22.71 -17.55 -5.94
N ALA A 223 -21.66 -17.66 -5.13
CA ALA A 223 -20.48 -16.81 -5.22
C ALA A 223 -19.76 -16.98 -6.57
N ASP A 224 -19.58 -18.22 -7.03
CA ASP A 224 -18.99 -18.55 -8.33
C ASP A 224 -19.85 -17.99 -9.50
N ALA A 225 -21.17 -17.87 -9.30
CA ALA A 225 -22.10 -17.25 -10.23
C ALA A 225 -22.25 -15.71 -10.07
N CYS A 226 -21.39 -15.06 -9.27
CA CYS A 226 -21.45 -13.62 -8.98
C CYS A 226 -22.77 -13.17 -8.35
N GLN A 227 -23.38 -14.02 -7.52
CA GLN A 227 -24.62 -13.75 -6.80
C GLN A 227 -24.38 -13.52 -5.30
N LEU A 228 -25.24 -12.72 -4.68
CA LEU A 228 -25.18 -12.44 -3.25
C LEU A 228 -25.62 -13.66 -2.45
N ALA A 229 -24.88 -13.96 -1.38
CA ALA A 229 -25.25 -15.01 -0.42
C ALA A 229 -26.41 -14.60 0.50
N LEU A 230 -26.82 -13.33 0.47
CA LEU A 230 -27.95 -12.79 1.23
C LEU A 230 -29.30 -13.42 0.85
N THR A 231 -29.36 -14.15 -0.26
CA THR A 231 -30.53 -14.97 -0.63
C THR A 231 -30.65 -16.23 0.24
N GLU A 232 -29.56 -16.67 0.88
CA GLU A 232 -29.58 -17.77 1.83
C GLU A 232 -29.83 -17.26 3.25
N PRO A 233 -30.93 -17.67 3.92
CA PRO A 233 -31.33 -17.11 5.21
C PRO A 233 -30.28 -17.18 6.32
N ALA A 234 -29.47 -18.25 6.33
CA ALA A 234 -28.40 -18.43 7.31
C ALA A 234 -27.31 -17.35 7.17
N PHE A 235 -26.86 -17.10 5.94
CA PHE A 235 -25.86 -16.07 5.66
C PHE A 235 -26.44 -14.67 5.81
N ASP A 236 -27.69 -14.48 5.39
CA ASP A 236 -28.39 -13.21 5.58
C ASP A 236 -28.44 -12.79 7.05
N THR A 237 -28.78 -13.74 7.93
CA THR A 237 -28.81 -13.53 9.38
C THR A 237 -27.43 -13.18 9.95
N ILE A 238 -26.38 -13.88 9.52
CA ILE A 238 -25.01 -13.63 9.98
C ILE A 238 -24.55 -12.22 9.56
N PHE A 239 -24.73 -11.86 8.29
CA PHE A 239 -24.36 -10.54 7.79
C PHE A 239 -25.23 -9.45 8.39
N ALA A 240 -26.52 -9.67 8.63
CA ALA A 240 -27.40 -8.70 9.27
C ALA A 240 -26.94 -8.38 10.69
N ARG A 241 -26.60 -9.43 11.48
CA ARG A 241 -26.03 -9.25 12.82
C ARG A 241 -24.73 -8.48 12.78
N LEU A 242 -23.80 -8.86 11.90
CA LEU A 242 -22.50 -8.21 11.78
C LEU A 242 -22.64 -6.74 11.35
N ALA A 243 -23.47 -6.46 10.35
CA ALA A 243 -23.73 -5.11 9.87
C ALA A 243 -24.35 -4.24 10.98
N GLN A 244 -25.33 -4.77 11.73
CA GLN A 244 -25.90 -4.07 12.88
C GLN A 244 -24.85 -3.77 13.95
N GLN A 245 -23.95 -4.72 14.26
CA GLN A 245 -22.87 -4.50 15.22
C GLN A 245 -21.93 -3.36 14.79
N LEU A 246 -21.61 -3.27 13.50
CA LEU A 246 -20.77 -2.20 12.95
C LEU A 246 -21.49 -0.84 12.95
N ILE A 247 -22.76 -0.81 12.54
CA ILE A 247 -23.59 0.42 12.52
C ILE A 247 -23.76 0.98 13.94
N THR A 248 -24.07 0.11 14.91
CA THR A 248 -24.37 0.52 16.28
C THR A 248 -23.13 0.62 17.17
N ARG A 249 -21.95 0.23 16.67
CA ARG A 249 -20.68 0.18 17.39
C ARG A 249 -20.75 -0.62 18.70
N THR A 250 -21.55 -1.69 18.74
CA THR A 250 -21.64 -2.57 19.92
C THR A 250 -20.38 -3.39 20.15
N THR A 251 -19.56 -3.58 19.11
CA THR A 251 -18.23 -4.19 19.22
C THR A 251 -17.20 -3.10 18.94
N PRO A 252 -16.68 -2.41 19.98
CA PRO A 252 -15.69 -1.37 19.79
C PRO A 252 -14.40 -1.97 19.23
N PRO A 253 -13.60 -1.18 18.48
CA PRO A 253 -12.27 -1.61 18.07
C PRO A 253 -11.40 -1.99 19.27
N VAL A 254 -10.56 -2.99 19.08
CA VAL A 254 -9.69 -3.55 20.12
C VAL A 254 -8.62 -2.52 20.49
N ASP A 255 -8.30 -2.47 21.80
CA ASP A 255 -7.13 -1.77 22.29
C ASP A 255 -5.86 -2.42 21.73
N MET A 256 -5.08 -1.66 20.95
CA MET A 256 -3.91 -2.18 20.26
C MET A 256 -2.78 -2.59 21.22
N ASP A 257 -2.77 -2.06 22.44
CA ASP A 257 -1.81 -2.48 23.47
C ASP A 257 -2.10 -3.91 23.95
N ALA A 258 -3.39 -4.29 24.00
CA ALA A 258 -3.84 -5.63 24.37
C ALA A 258 -3.61 -6.68 23.27
N VAL A 259 -3.58 -6.28 21.99
CA VAL A 259 -3.33 -7.19 20.86
C VAL A 259 -1.96 -7.85 21.02
N ARG A 260 -1.89 -9.18 20.97
CA ARG A 260 -0.64 -9.93 21.17
C ARG A 260 -0.35 -10.86 20.00
N PRO A 261 0.30 -10.38 18.93
CA PRO A 261 0.77 -11.28 17.88
C PRO A 261 1.70 -12.36 18.44
N LEU A 262 1.57 -13.58 17.94
CA LEU A 262 2.30 -14.74 18.46
C LEU A 262 3.67 -14.87 17.80
N ALA A 263 4.68 -15.23 18.59
CA ALA A 263 5.93 -15.74 18.06
C ALA A 263 5.72 -17.10 17.38
N TYR A 264 6.65 -17.52 16.51
CA TYR A 264 6.47 -18.71 15.68
C TYR A 264 6.19 -19.99 16.49
N GLN A 265 6.92 -20.22 17.58
CA GLN A 265 6.70 -21.38 18.45
C GLN A 265 5.32 -21.36 19.12
N GLU A 266 4.89 -20.20 19.64
CA GLU A 266 3.56 -20.03 20.23
C GLU A 266 2.46 -20.23 19.19
N PHE A 267 2.69 -19.74 17.96
CA PHE A 267 1.79 -19.92 16.84
C PHE A 267 1.63 -21.40 16.45
N LEU A 268 2.72 -22.16 16.37
CA LEU A 268 2.65 -23.61 16.10
C LEU A 268 1.86 -24.36 17.18
N SER A 269 1.96 -23.92 18.44
CA SER A 269 1.23 -24.55 19.56
C SER A 269 -0.30 -24.51 19.39
N ILE A 270 -0.84 -23.55 18.62
CA ILE A 270 -2.28 -23.46 18.29
C ILE A 270 -2.78 -24.72 17.55
N PHE A 271 -1.88 -25.32 16.76
CA PHE A 271 -2.12 -26.52 15.97
C PHE A 271 -1.65 -27.79 16.68
N GLY A 272 -1.21 -27.70 17.94
CA GLY A 272 -0.58 -28.81 18.66
C GLY A 272 0.80 -29.19 18.11
N ALA A 273 1.42 -28.32 17.32
CA ALA A 273 2.75 -28.54 16.75
C ALA A 273 3.83 -27.87 17.60
N VAL A 274 5.05 -28.41 17.51
CA VAL A 274 6.25 -27.88 18.16
C VAL A 274 7.31 -27.67 17.09
N GLU A 275 8.03 -26.55 17.17
CA GLU A 275 9.17 -26.30 16.31
C GLU A 275 10.28 -27.33 16.61
N PRO A 276 10.79 -28.07 15.60
CA PRO A 276 11.90 -28.98 15.81
C PRO A 276 13.14 -28.22 16.30
N GLY A 277 13.84 -28.74 17.31
CA GLY A 277 15.05 -28.11 17.85
C GLY A 277 16.28 -28.18 16.93
N HIS A 278 16.15 -28.74 15.73
CA HIS A 278 17.22 -28.76 14.74
C HIS A 278 17.29 -27.43 14.00
N VAL A 279 18.43 -26.74 14.10
CA VAL A 279 18.74 -25.57 13.28
C VAL A 279 19.40 -26.07 11.99
N PRO A 280 18.82 -25.79 10.80
CA PRO A 280 19.42 -26.16 9.52
C PRO A 280 20.81 -25.54 9.37
N ALA A 281 21.78 -26.33 8.92
CA ALA A 281 23.09 -25.81 8.54
C ALA A 281 22.97 -25.01 7.23
N GLY A 282 23.68 -23.89 7.13
CA GLY A 282 23.79 -23.15 5.87
C GLY A 282 24.60 -23.95 4.85
N ALA A 283 24.13 -24.00 3.60
CA ALA A 283 24.88 -24.65 2.53
C ALA A 283 26.18 -23.89 2.23
N SER A 284 27.28 -24.61 2.14
CA SER A 284 28.57 -24.08 1.73
C SER A 284 28.59 -23.74 0.24
N ALA A 285 29.53 -22.88 -0.17
CA ALA A 285 29.74 -22.58 -1.58
C ALA A 285 30.03 -23.85 -2.39
N ASP A 286 30.83 -24.77 -1.84
CA ASP A 286 31.17 -26.03 -2.52
C ASP A 286 29.93 -26.91 -2.78
N GLU A 287 29.04 -27.04 -1.79
CA GLU A 287 27.78 -27.77 -1.93
C GLU A 287 26.85 -27.14 -2.97
N LEU A 288 26.77 -25.80 -3.00
CA LEU A 288 25.92 -25.08 -3.96
C LEU A 288 26.50 -25.10 -5.38
N LEU A 289 27.82 -25.18 -5.53
CA LEU A 289 28.52 -25.12 -6.81
C LEU A 289 28.83 -26.50 -7.38
N GLY A 290 28.76 -27.55 -6.57
CA GLY A 290 29.10 -28.91 -6.98
C GLY A 290 30.54 -29.01 -7.51
N GLY A 291 31.49 -28.35 -6.84
CA GLY A 291 32.89 -28.28 -7.25
C GLY A 291 33.18 -27.42 -8.49
N ARG A 292 32.22 -26.62 -8.98
CA ARG A 292 32.45 -25.66 -10.06
C ARG A 292 33.10 -24.38 -9.52
N GLU A 293 34.15 -23.91 -10.18
CA GLU A 293 34.68 -22.58 -9.90
C GLU A 293 33.64 -21.50 -10.28
N VAL A 294 33.33 -20.63 -9.32
CA VAL A 294 32.59 -19.40 -9.62
C VAL A 294 33.50 -18.52 -10.45
N ARG A 295 33.19 -18.35 -11.74
CA ARG A 295 33.76 -17.23 -12.47
C ARG A 295 33.24 -15.96 -11.80
N PRO A 296 34.10 -15.06 -11.30
CA PRO A 296 33.64 -13.81 -10.75
C PRO A 296 32.75 -13.13 -11.81
N LEU A 297 31.53 -12.78 -11.43
CA LEU A 297 30.70 -11.93 -12.27
C LEU A 297 31.54 -10.69 -12.59
N PRO A 298 31.65 -10.27 -13.86
CA PRO A 298 32.37 -9.05 -14.19
C PRO A 298 31.76 -7.92 -13.37
N SER A 299 32.51 -7.44 -12.37
CA SER A 299 32.11 -6.28 -11.61
C SER A 299 32.34 -5.07 -12.50
N LEU A 300 31.26 -4.42 -12.90
CA LEU A 300 31.33 -3.08 -13.47
C LEU A 300 31.72 -2.13 -12.33
N THR A 301 33.02 -1.97 -12.12
CA THR A 301 33.53 -0.87 -11.32
C THR A 301 33.39 0.38 -12.18
N LEU A 302 32.39 1.20 -11.90
CA LEU A 302 32.27 2.52 -12.50
C LEU A 302 33.39 3.38 -11.95
N GLU A 303 34.53 3.40 -12.64
CA GLU A 303 35.56 4.40 -12.39
C GLU A 303 35.06 5.75 -12.92
N LEU A 304 34.97 6.73 -12.00
CA LEU A 304 34.81 8.13 -12.34
C LEU A 304 36.03 8.58 -13.17
N ARG A 305 35.95 8.44 -14.49
CA ARG A 305 36.86 9.15 -15.39
C ARG A 305 36.55 10.63 -15.29
N GLN A 306 37.43 11.39 -14.64
CA GLN A 306 37.49 12.82 -14.86
C GLN A 306 37.72 13.05 -16.35
N GLN A 307 36.68 13.44 -17.06
CA GLN A 307 36.85 14.04 -18.38
C GLN A 307 37.74 15.27 -18.17
N ALA A 308 38.90 15.28 -18.82
CA ALA A 308 39.68 16.49 -18.96
C ALA A 308 38.80 17.48 -19.74
N VAL A 309 38.12 18.36 -19.00
CA VAL A 309 37.36 19.47 -19.58
C VAL A 309 38.35 20.27 -20.42
N GLY A 310 38.15 20.24 -21.74
CA GLY A 310 38.83 21.12 -22.67
C GLY A 310 38.51 22.56 -22.28
N ALA A 311 39.57 23.37 -22.14
CA ALA A 311 39.63 24.67 -21.48
C ALA A 311 39.69 24.57 -19.93
N GLN A 312 40.84 24.95 -19.36
CA GLN A 312 41.00 25.06 -17.92
C GLN A 312 39.95 26.05 -17.36
N PRO A 313 39.04 25.61 -16.46
CA PRO A 313 38.13 26.52 -15.81
C PRO A 313 38.92 27.50 -14.93
N ASP A 314 38.42 28.73 -14.83
CA ASP A 314 38.95 29.78 -13.94
C ASP A 314 39.22 29.21 -12.53
N PRO A 315 40.33 29.58 -11.86
CA PRO A 315 40.63 29.19 -10.48
C PRO A 315 39.48 29.27 -9.48
N ALA A 316 38.53 30.19 -9.65
CA ALA A 316 37.32 30.26 -8.81
C ALA A 316 36.34 29.12 -9.12
N MET A 317 36.02 28.91 -10.40
CA MET A 317 35.10 27.87 -10.86
C MET A 317 35.63 26.47 -10.55
N ARG A 318 36.95 26.26 -10.67
CA ARG A 318 37.61 24.99 -10.34
C ARG A 318 37.54 24.66 -8.85
N ARG A 319 37.65 25.67 -7.97
CA ARG A 319 37.46 25.50 -6.52
C ARG A 319 36.04 25.05 -6.17
N VAL A 320 35.05 25.60 -6.86
CA VAL A 320 33.63 25.31 -6.62
C VAL A 320 33.26 23.92 -7.08
N MET A 321 33.70 23.52 -8.29
CA MET A 321 33.51 22.15 -8.78
C MET A 321 34.13 21.11 -7.82
N ASN A 322 35.34 21.38 -7.31
CA ASN A 322 35.99 20.48 -6.35
C ASN A 322 35.24 20.37 -5.02
N ARG A 323 34.66 21.45 -4.49
CA ARG A 323 33.85 21.38 -3.26
C ARG A 323 32.50 20.70 -3.47
N LEU A 324 31.83 20.97 -4.60
CA LEU A 324 30.57 20.28 -4.93
C LEU A 324 30.77 18.77 -5.03
N LEU A 325 31.91 18.34 -5.58
CA LEU A 325 32.24 16.92 -5.65
C LEU A 325 32.63 16.36 -4.27
N ASN A 326 33.53 17.02 -3.55
CA ASN A 326 34.10 16.48 -2.31
C ASN A 326 33.17 16.56 -1.11
N GLU A 327 32.36 17.61 -1.01
CA GLU A 327 31.44 17.82 0.10
C GLU A 327 30.06 17.26 -0.27
N LEU A 328 29.49 17.69 -1.40
CA LEU A 328 28.10 17.36 -1.78
C LEU A 328 27.97 16.09 -2.66
N GLY A 329 29.07 15.50 -3.12
CA GLY A 329 29.05 14.32 -4.00
C GLY A 329 28.51 14.58 -5.41
N LEU A 330 28.35 15.85 -5.81
CA LEU A 330 27.76 16.24 -7.09
C LEU A 330 28.82 16.33 -8.19
N TYR A 331 28.64 15.54 -9.25
CA TYR A 331 29.53 15.54 -10.40
C TYR A 331 29.10 16.57 -11.45
N VAL A 332 29.88 17.65 -11.58
CA VAL A 332 29.62 18.71 -12.56
C VAL A 332 30.18 18.29 -13.92
N THR A 333 29.30 18.14 -14.90
CA THR A 333 29.65 17.78 -16.28
C THR A 333 30.02 19.00 -17.12
N GLU A 334 29.38 20.14 -16.88
CA GLU A 334 29.69 21.41 -17.57
C GLU A 334 29.56 22.60 -16.61
N ALA A 335 30.38 23.62 -16.82
CA ALA A 335 30.31 24.87 -16.06
C ALA A 335 30.43 26.06 -17.01
N SER A 336 29.52 27.02 -16.89
CA SER A 336 29.54 28.25 -17.67
C SER A 336 29.24 29.48 -16.81
N HIS A 337 29.74 30.63 -17.25
CA HIS A 337 29.52 31.91 -16.58
C HIS A 337 28.79 32.86 -17.54
N ASP A 338 27.61 33.32 -17.13
CA ASP A 338 26.80 34.28 -17.88
C ASP A 338 26.69 35.60 -17.10
N PRO A 339 27.00 36.77 -17.69
CA PRO A 339 26.97 38.07 -17.00
C PRO A 339 25.61 38.48 -16.42
N LYS A 340 24.49 37.88 -16.86
CA LYS A 340 23.12 38.15 -16.38
C LYS A 340 22.57 37.04 -15.49
N LYS A 341 23.05 35.81 -15.62
CA LYS A 341 22.57 34.65 -14.85
C LYS A 341 23.54 34.18 -13.77
N GLY A 342 24.77 34.71 -13.77
CA GLY A 342 25.84 34.27 -12.91
C GLY A 342 26.37 32.90 -13.31
N MET A 343 27.01 32.20 -12.38
CA MET A 343 27.59 30.90 -12.63
C MET A 343 26.52 29.80 -12.71
N THR A 344 26.59 29.00 -13.75
CA THR A 344 25.65 27.92 -14.05
C THR A 344 26.40 26.61 -14.23
N LEU A 345 26.00 25.59 -13.47
CA LEU A 345 26.63 24.27 -13.45
C LEU A 345 25.64 23.23 -13.95
N THR A 346 26.04 22.43 -14.92
CA THR A 346 25.28 21.26 -15.34
C THR A 346 25.84 20.05 -14.63
N ILE A 347 24.98 19.33 -13.92
CA ILE A 347 25.22 18.03 -13.29
C ILE A 347 24.55 17.01 -14.21
N ASP A 348 25.15 15.83 -14.37
CA ASP A 348 24.61 14.68 -15.12
C ASP A 348 24.17 14.90 -16.59
N GLY A 349 24.48 16.06 -17.18
CA GLY A 349 24.13 16.42 -18.56
C GLY A 349 22.67 16.87 -18.76
N HIS A 350 21.82 16.80 -17.73
CA HIS A 350 20.42 17.20 -17.82
C HIS A 350 20.00 18.19 -16.74
N THR A 351 20.67 18.18 -15.58
CA THR A 351 20.32 19.03 -14.44
C THR A 351 21.18 20.29 -14.40
N THR A 352 20.58 21.47 -14.55
CA THR A 352 21.32 22.74 -14.51
C THR A 352 21.03 23.50 -13.22
N ILE A 353 22.08 23.76 -12.42
CA ILE A 353 22.03 24.57 -11.19
C ILE A 353 22.60 25.96 -11.47
N CYS A 354 21.80 26.99 -11.25
CA CYS A 354 22.27 28.38 -11.28
C CYS A 354 22.63 28.85 -9.87
N LEU A 355 23.92 29.11 -9.62
CA LEU A 355 24.43 29.53 -8.32
C LEU A 355 24.47 31.06 -8.15
N GLY A 356 24.31 31.80 -9.26
CA GLY A 356 24.28 33.27 -9.26
C GLY A 356 25.68 33.87 -9.18
N ASP A 357 25.81 35.02 -8.53
CA ASP A 357 27.07 35.78 -8.45
C ASP A 357 28.15 35.08 -7.63
N GLU A 358 29.40 35.29 -8.05
CA GLU A 358 30.60 34.68 -7.45
C GLU A 358 30.81 35.10 -5.99
N VAL A 359 30.39 36.31 -5.61
CA VAL A 359 30.57 36.87 -4.26
C VAL A 359 29.75 36.12 -3.20
N ASP A 360 28.60 35.57 -3.58
CA ASP A 360 27.69 34.86 -2.65
C ASP A 360 27.98 33.35 -2.56
N LEU A 361 28.90 32.87 -3.40
CA LEU A 361 29.07 31.45 -3.70
C LEU A 361 29.63 30.66 -2.51
N GLU A 362 30.58 31.23 -1.79
CA GLU A 362 31.16 30.61 -0.59
C GLU A 362 30.11 30.41 0.50
N SER A 363 29.25 31.40 0.71
CA SER A 363 28.20 31.34 1.73
C SER A 363 27.15 30.28 1.40
N LYS A 364 26.74 30.19 0.13
CA LYS A 364 25.75 29.20 -0.31
C LYS A 364 26.29 27.77 -0.24
N LEU A 365 27.54 27.55 -0.63
CA LEU A 365 28.17 26.23 -0.55
C LEU A 365 28.36 25.80 0.91
N ALA A 366 28.77 26.71 1.80
CA ALA A 366 28.90 26.42 3.22
C ALA A 366 27.55 26.02 3.85
N ILE A 367 26.45 26.68 3.45
CA ILE A 367 25.09 26.33 3.90
C ILE A 367 24.69 24.95 3.38
N LEU A 368 24.88 24.66 2.10
CA LEU A 368 24.52 23.36 1.51
C LEU A 368 25.33 22.21 2.14
N ALA A 369 26.63 22.40 2.35
CA ALA A 369 27.48 21.41 3.01
C ALA A 369 27.11 21.20 4.48
N ALA A 370 26.72 22.27 5.19
CA ALA A 370 26.21 22.16 6.56
C ALA A 370 24.88 21.40 6.63
N LEU A 371 23.96 21.68 5.70
CA LEU A 371 22.67 20.99 5.60
C LEU A 371 22.84 19.51 5.28
N GLN A 372 23.71 19.15 4.34
CA GLN A 372 24.00 17.75 4.02
C GLN A 372 24.60 16.99 5.23
N LYS A 373 25.49 17.63 6.01
CA LYS A 373 26.05 17.05 7.23
C LYS A 373 25.01 16.86 8.35
N SER A 374 23.95 17.66 8.36
CA SER A 374 22.87 17.53 9.35
C SER A 374 22.02 16.27 9.15
N GLY A 375 22.03 15.70 7.93
CA GLY A 375 21.21 14.52 7.58
C GLY A 375 19.71 14.81 7.47
N GLU A 376 19.28 16.06 7.67
CA GLU A 376 17.88 16.46 7.50
C GLU A 376 17.54 16.69 6.02
N PRO A 377 16.33 16.32 5.57
CA PRO A 377 15.87 16.65 4.23
C PRO A 377 15.62 18.15 4.12
N TYR A 378 16.22 18.82 3.12
CA TYR A 378 16.05 20.25 2.88
C TYR A 378 15.63 20.51 1.44
N CYS A 379 14.97 21.64 1.20
CA CYS A 379 14.61 22.08 -0.14
C CYS A 379 15.16 23.49 -0.36
N TYR A 380 15.82 23.71 -1.50
CA TYR A 380 16.39 25.01 -1.85
C TYR A 380 15.48 25.75 -2.84
N VAL A 381 15.17 27.02 -2.54
CA VAL A 381 14.39 27.91 -3.40
C VAL A 381 15.07 29.27 -3.48
N ASP A 382 15.47 29.72 -4.68
CA ASP A 382 15.97 31.09 -4.86
C ASP A 382 14.79 32.07 -4.96
N LEU A 383 14.52 32.75 -3.84
CA LEU A 383 13.41 33.70 -3.68
C LEU A 383 13.54 34.96 -4.55
N ARG A 384 14.68 35.20 -5.20
CA ARG A 384 14.88 36.36 -6.07
C ARG A 384 14.26 36.16 -7.46
N ARG A 385 13.83 34.93 -7.81
CA ARG A 385 13.16 34.61 -9.08
C ARG A 385 11.91 33.76 -8.82
N PRO A 386 10.69 34.25 -9.16
CA PRO A 386 9.42 33.55 -8.90
C PRO A 386 9.26 32.18 -9.57
N ALA A 387 10.08 31.89 -10.60
CA ALA A 387 10.03 30.66 -11.39
C ALA A 387 11.23 29.72 -11.14
N SER A 388 11.92 29.85 -10.01
CA SER A 388 13.07 29.00 -9.70
C SER A 388 12.66 27.53 -9.49
N PRO A 389 13.39 26.56 -10.07
CA PRO A 389 13.12 25.13 -9.83
C PRO A 389 13.29 24.77 -8.37
N PHE A 390 12.52 23.78 -7.91
CA PHE A 390 12.69 23.17 -6.59
C PHE A 390 13.77 22.09 -6.67
N TYR A 391 14.79 22.21 -5.82
CA TYR A 391 15.80 21.17 -5.64
C TYR A 391 15.59 20.53 -4.28
N ARG A 392 15.47 19.20 -4.25
CA ARG A 392 15.12 18.41 -3.06
C ARG A 392 16.26 17.49 -2.67
#